data_AF-A0A4P7IKC4-F1
#
_entry.id   AF-A0A4P7IKC4-F1
#
_cell.length_a   1.000
_cell.length_b   1.000
_cell.length_c   1.000
_cell.angle_alpha   90.00
_cell.angle_beta   90.00
_cell.angle_gamma   90.00
#
_symmetry.space_group_name_H-M   'P 1'
#
loop_
_entity.id
_entity.type
_entity.pdbx_description
1 polymer ?
#
loop_
_entity_poly.entity_id
_entity_poly.type
_entity_poly.pdbx_seq_one_letter_code
_entity_poly.pdbx_strand_id
1 'polypeptide(L)'
;MAPNDLLTMKQVAAELGLSHSKATSLVTKGLLAVVARRGGAATWRVSRSDLDAYVERVRQESLRDTRRRNERRRSEALVALTSAWSSMPAQDQDRLRELAPDLYRPLAKLVQARPREAALTELAAAYARLTEDGVIELALALPHDLHWAIARIRCAS
;
A
#
# COMPACT_ATOMS: atom_id res chain seq x y z
N MET A 1 32.42 -25.17 4.85
CA MET A 1 32.02 -23.75 4.86
C MET A 1 33.24 -22.94 4.50
N ALA A 2 33.16 -22.12 3.45
CA ALA A 2 34.29 -21.32 3.02
C ALA A 2 34.49 -20.14 3.98
N PRO A 3 35.73 -19.65 4.20
CA PRO A 3 36.00 -18.51 5.09
C PRO A 3 35.31 -17.20 4.63
N ASN A 4 34.83 -17.12 3.40
CA ASN A 4 34.04 -16.00 2.87
C ASN A 4 32.55 -16.04 3.28
N ASP A 5 32.08 -17.13 3.88
CA ASP A 5 30.68 -17.26 4.30
C ASP A 5 30.39 -16.62 5.65
N LEU A 6 31.43 -16.19 6.38
CA LEU A 6 31.32 -15.61 7.73
C LEU A 6 31.66 -14.13 7.72
N LEU A 7 30.65 -13.29 7.92
CA LEU A 7 30.77 -11.85 7.93
C LEU A 7 30.98 -11.31 9.34
N THR A 8 31.87 -10.32 9.45
CA THR A 8 32.00 -9.51 10.65
C THR A 8 30.85 -8.52 10.77
N MET A 9 30.58 -8.04 11.99
CA MET A 9 29.56 -7.01 12.21
C MET A 9 29.83 -5.70 11.46
N LYS A 10 31.08 -5.41 11.07
CA LYS A 10 31.41 -4.27 10.22
C LYS A 10 30.96 -4.49 8.77
N GLN A 11 31.15 -5.69 8.24
CA GLN A 11 30.70 -6.07 6.90
C GLN A 11 29.17 -6.14 6.83
N VAL A 12 28.53 -6.77 7.82
CA VAL A 12 27.06 -6.78 7.94
C VAL A 12 26.48 -5.37 7.94
N ALA A 13 27.08 -4.45 8.71
CA ALA A 13 26.65 -3.06 8.74
C ALA A 13 26.77 -2.38 7.37
N ALA A 14 27.90 -2.58 6.68
CA ALA A 14 28.12 -2.02 5.35
C ALA A 14 27.11 -2.54 4.32
N GLU A 15 26.80 -3.84 4.34
CA GLU A 15 25.88 -4.45 3.39
C GLU A 15 24.41 -4.06 3.61
N LEU A 16 24.02 -3.88 4.87
CA LEU A 16 22.68 -3.39 5.20
C LEU A 16 22.55 -1.86 5.09
N GLY A 17 23.66 -1.14 4.83
CA GLY A 17 23.68 0.32 4.86
C GLY A 17 23.35 0.91 6.24
N LEU A 18 23.65 0.18 7.32
CA LEU A 18 23.33 0.54 8.70
C LEU A 18 24.58 0.99 9.48
N SER A 19 24.38 1.71 10.58
CA SER A 19 25.45 1.95 11.54
C SER A 19 25.88 0.64 12.21
N HIS A 20 27.15 0.56 12.63
CA HIS A 20 27.66 -0.60 13.36
C HIS A 20 26.84 -0.90 14.63
N SER A 21 26.41 0.14 15.35
CA SER A 21 25.52 0.01 16.51
C SER A 21 24.17 -0.61 16.18
N LYS A 22 23.56 -0.22 15.05
CA LYS A 22 22.30 -0.81 14.57
C LYS A 22 22.48 -2.27 14.18
N ALA A 23 23.55 -2.61 13.47
CA ALA A 23 23.85 -4.00 13.10
C ALA A 23 24.03 -4.89 14.35
N THR A 24 24.77 -4.42 15.35
CA THR A 24 24.91 -5.11 16.64
C THR A 24 23.56 -5.24 17.36
N SER A 25 22.70 -4.22 17.28
CA SER A 25 21.36 -4.29 17.86
C SER A 25 20.47 -5.35 17.21
N LEU A 26 20.62 -5.65 15.92
CA LEU A 26 19.85 -6.71 15.25
C LEU A 26 20.18 -8.08 15.83
N VAL A 27 21.46 -8.32 16.14
CA VAL A 27 21.90 -9.54 16.81
C VAL A 27 21.40 -9.61 18.25
N THR A 28 21.52 -8.52 19.03
CA THR A 28 21.09 -8.54 20.44
C THR A 28 19.59 -8.73 20.59
N LYS A 29 18.80 -8.20 19.64
CA LYS A 29 17.35 -8.40 19.55
C LYS A 29 16.94 -9.75 18.97
N GLY A 30 17.89 -10.61 18.58
CA GLY A 30 17.62 -11.91 18.00
C GLY A 30 17.03 -11.86 16.58
N LEU A 31 17.13 -10.72 15.90
CA LEU A 31 16.64 -10.56 14.54
C LEU A 31 17.61 -11.14 13.51
N LEU A 32 18.90 -11.19 13.83
CA LEU A 32 19.96 -11.74 13.00
C LEU A 32 20.69 -12.85 13.76
N ALA A 33 20.78 -14.04 13.16
CA ALA A 33 21.48 -15.17 13.76
C ALA A 33 23.00 -15.01 13.65
N VAL A 34 23.73 -15.53 14.64
CA VAL A 34 25.19 -15.47 14.71
C VAL A 34 25.71 -16.88 14.90
N VAL A 35 26.65 -17.29 14.06
CA VAL A 35 27.29 -18.62 14.08
C VAL A 35 28.25 -18.74 15.25
N ALA A 36 28.99 -17.67 15.55
CA ALA A 36 29.92 -17.62 16.67
C ALA A 36 29.64 -16.42 17.58
N ARG A 37 29.03 -16.66 18.74
CA ARG A 37 28.69 -15.63 19.73
C ARG A 37 29.70 -15.53 20.89
N ARG A 38 30.84 -16.24 20.82
CA ARG A 38 31.86 -16.19 21.88
C ARG A 38 32.54 -14.82 21.90
N GLY A 39 32.53 -14.15 23.06
CA GLY A 39 33.13 -12.82 23.25
C GLY A 39 32.19 -11.65 22.91
N GLY A 40 32.77 -10.45 22.83
CA GLY A 40 32.06 -9.21 22.51
C GLY A 40 31.72 -9.06 21.02
N ALA A 41 31.03 -7.97 20.65
CA ALA A 41 30.54 -7.75 19.29
C ALA A 41 31.61 -7.82 18.18
N ALA A 42 32.89 -7.58 18.51
CA ALA A 42 34.02 -7.69 17.59
C ALA A 42 34.31 -9.14 17.12
N THR A 43 33.98 -10.14 17.94
CA THR A 43 34.20 -11.56 17.62
C THR A 43 32.96 -12.22 17.00
N TRP A 44 31.83 -11.53 16.95
CA TRP A 44 30.60 -12.07 16.37
C TRP A 44 30.75 -12.29 14.87
N ARG A 45 30.25 -13.44 14.40
CA ARG A 45 30.26 -13.83 12.99
C ARG A 45 28.87 -14.26 12.54
N VAL A 46 28.38 -13.60 11.50
CA VAL A 46 27.07 -13.86 10.89
C VAL A 46 27.32 -14.64 9.61
N SER A 47 26.54 -15.69 9.34
CA SER A 47 26.67 -16.37 8.05
C SER A 47 26.05 -15.52 6.94
N ARG A 48 26.61 -15.61 5.72
CA ARG A 48 26.02 -14.98 4.55
C ARG A 48 24.56 -15.38 4.35
N SER A 49 24.26 -16.67 4.51
CA SER A 49 22.89 -17.20 4.43
C SER A 49 21.94 -16.58 5.45
N ASP A 50 22.38 -16.35 6.70
CA ASP A 50 21.54 -15.71 7.72
C ASP A 50 21.26 -14.25 7.40
N LEU A 51 22.25 -13.55 6.83
CA LEU A 51 22.09 -12.17 6.37
C LEU A 51 21.09 -12.09 5.20
N ASP A 52 21.25 -12.95 4.20
CA ASP A 52 20.35 -12.98 3.03
C ASP A 52 18.92 -13.36 3.46
N ALA A 53 18.76 -14.33 4.36
CA ALA A 53 17.47 -14.70 4.94
C ALA A 53 16.84 -13.55 5.73
N TYR A 54 17.64 -12.77 6.48
CA TYR A 54 17.16 -11.58 7.17
C TYR A 54 16.66 -10.52 6.19
N VAL A 55 17.43 -10.22 5.14
CA VAL A 55 17.07 -9.24 4.11
C VAL A 55 15.76 -9.64 3.44
N GLU A 56 15.64 -10.91 3.04
CA GLU A 56 14.43 -11.40 2.40
C GLU A 56 13.22 -11.34 3.34
N ARG A 57 13.39 -11.69 4.62
CA ARG A 57 12.31 -11.56 5.61
C ARG A 57 11.85 -10.11 5.76
N VAL A 58 12.77 -9.15 5.90
CA VAL A 58 12.44 -7.71 6.01
C VAL A 58 11.72 -7.22 4.75
N ARG A 59 12.17 -7.65 3.57
CA ARG A 59 11.51 -7.34 2.31
C ARG A 59 10.08 -7.86 2.28
N GLN A 60 9.86 -9.12 2.64
CA GLN A 60 8.54 -9.73 2.67
C GLN A 60 7.61 -9.07 3.69
N GLU A 61 8.13 -8.71 4.86
CA GLU A 61 7.37 -7.95 5.87
C GLU A 61 6.95 -6.58 5.34
N SER A 62 7.86 -5.84 4.72
CA SER A 62 7.56 -4.54 4.09
C SER A 62 6.50 -4.65 3.00
N LEU A 63 6.57 -5.69 2.17
CA LEU A 63 5.56 -5.97 1.14
C LEU A 63 4.20 -6.32 1.75
N ARG A 64 4.17 -7.14 2.81
CA ARG A 64 2.94 -7.49 3.55
C ARG A 64 2.30 -6.27 4.19
N ASP A 65 3.09 -5.43 4.86
CA ASP A 65 2.60 -4.19 5.48
C ASP A 65 2.07 -3.20 4.44
N THR A 66 2.73 -3.11 3.30
CA THR A 66 2.27 -2.28 2.18
C THR A 66 0.95 -2.80 1.63
N ARG A 67 0.82 -4.12 1.41
CA ARG A 67 -0.43 -4.74 0.99
C ARG A 67 -1.56 -4.49 1.98
N ARG A 68 -1.30 -4.71 3.28
CA ARG A 68 -2.29 -4.49 4.35
C ARG A 68 -2.74 -3.02 4.43
N ARG A 69 -1.81 -2.07 4.31
CA ARG A 69 -2.13 -0.63 4.28
C ARG A 69 -2.99 -0.27 3.07
N ASN A 70 -2.67 -0.82 1.89
CA ASN A 70 -3.45 -0.57 0.67
C ASN A 70 -4.85 -1.18 0.76
N GLU A 71 -4.99 -2.40 1.27
CA GLU A 71 -6.28 -3.06 1.46
C GLU A 71 -7.18 -2.29 2.44
N ARG A 72 -6.59 -1.81 3.55
CA ARG A 72 -7.29 -0.95 4.51
C ARG A 72 -7.77 0.35 3.86
N ARG A 73 -6.89 1.06 3.15
CA ARG A 73 -7.23 2.31 2.43
C ARG A 73 -8.34 2.08 1.40
N ARG A 74 -8.27 0.98 0.65
CA ARG A 74 -9.31 0.59 -0.33
C ARG A 74 -10.66 0.34 0.35
N SER A 75 -10.65 -0.32 1.50
CA SER A 75 -11.85 -0.58 2.29
C SER A 75 -12.47 0.71 2.83
N GLU A 76 -11.65 1.60 3.41
CA GLU A 76 -12.08 2.91 3.89
C GLU A 76 -12.65 3.78 2.76
N ALA A 77 -11.99 3.81 1.59
CA ALA A 77 -12.48 4.54 0.42
C ALA A 77 -13.81 3.98 -0.10
N LEU A 78 -13.98 2.66 -0.09
CA LEU A 78 -15.23 2.02 -0.50
C LEU A 78 -16.40 2.34 0.44
N VAL A 79 -16.15 2.36 1.75
CA VAL A 79 -17.14 2.77 2.75
C VAL A 79 -17.54 4.22 2.52
N ALA A 80 -16.55 5.12 2.42
CA ALA A 80 -16.81 6.55 2.17
C ALA A 80 -17.61 6.77 0.89
N LEU A 81 -17.27 6.07 -0.20
CA LEU A 81 -18.00 6.17 -1.46
C LEU A 81 -19.44 5.68 -1.34
N THR A 82 -19.65 4.52 -0.72
CA THR A 82 -21.00 3.96 -0.57
C THR A 82 -21.87 4.87 0.30
N SER A 83 -21.29 5.44 1.37
CA SER A 83 -21.98 6.42 2.23
C SER A 83 -22.31 7.70 1.48
N ALA A 84 -21.35 8.30 0.77
CA ALA A 84 -21.56 9.53 0.00
C ALA A 84 -22.64 9.35 -1.08
N TRP A 85 -22.66 8.19 -1.75
CA TRP A 85 -23.69 7.86 -2.72
C TRP A 85 -25.07 7.71 -2.08
N SER A 86 -25.18 6.94 -1.01
CA SER A 86 -26.48 6.69 -0.35
C SER A 86 -27.08 7.95 0.30
N SER A 87 -26.23 8.90 0.72
CA SER A 87 -26.66 10.18 1.28
C SER A 87 -26.98 11.23 0.21
N MET A 88 -26.77 10.92 -1.07
CA MET A 88 -26.97 11.87 -2.17
C MET A 88 -28.44 12.00 -2.55
N PRO A 89 -28.99 13.23 -2.67
CA PRO A 89 -30.32 13.47 -3.20
C PRO A 89 -30.52 12.89 -4.61
N ALA A 90 -31.73 12.45 -4.93
CA ALA A 90 -32.04 11.90 -6.25
C ALA A 90 -31.73 12.88 -7.40
N GLN A 91 -31.96 14.18 -7.18
CA GLN A 91 -31.64 15.24 -8.14
C GLN A 91 -30.14 15.28 -8.50
N ASP A 92 -29.26 15.11 -7.51
CA ASP A 92 -27.81 15.09 -7.75
C ASP A 92 -27.37 13.80 -8.46
N GLN A 93 -28.04 12.67 -8.17
CA GLN A 93 -27.80 11.41 -8.88
C GLN A 93 -28.23 11.52 -10.36
N ASP A 94 -29.35 12.16 -10.65
CA ASP A 94 -29.82 12.39 -12.02
C ASP A 94 -28.90 13.36 -12.77
N ARG A 95 -28.47 14.44 -12.12
CA ARG A 95 -27.47 15.37 -12.68
C ARG A 95 -26.16 14.68 -13.01
N LEU A 96 -25.67 13.79 -12.13
CA LEU A 96 -24.48 12.98 -12.39
C LEU A 96 -24.68 12.01 -13.56
N ARG A 97 -25.88 11.44 -13.72
CA ARG A 97 -26.22 10.57 -14.86
C ARG A 97 -26.08 11.30 -16.19
N GLU A 98 -26.45 12.58 -16.23
CA GLU A 98 -26.36 13.42 -17.43
C GLU A 98 -24.93 13.89 -17.70
N LEU A 99 -24.23 14.37 -16.68
CA LEU A 99 -22.90 14.99 -16.84
C LEU A 99 -21.77 13.97 -17.00
N ALA A 100 -21.85 12.83 -16.32
CA ALA A 100 -20.80 11.82 -16.35
C ALA A 100 -21.39 10.39 -16.38
N PRO A 101 -22.09 10.00 -17.47
CA PRO A 101 -22.73 8.69 -17.58
C PRO A 101 -21.74 7.52 -17.41
N ASP A 102 -20.48 7.71 -17.82
CA ASP A 102 -19.41 6.72 -17.70
C ASP A 102 -18.93 6.51 -16.26
N LEU A 103 -19.12 7.49 -15.38
CA LEU A 103 -18.90 7.35 -13.93
C LEU A 103 -20.15 6.87 -13.21
N TYR A 104 -21.33 7.34 -13.65
CA TYR A 104 -22.61 7.00 -13.05
C TYR A 104 -22.87 5.49 -13.07
N ARG A 105 -22.66 4.82 -14.21
CA ARG A 105 -22.94 3.38 -14.37
C ARG A 105 -22.12 2.52 -13.38
N PRO A 106 -20.78 2.65 -13.29
CA PRO A 106 -20.00 1.94 -12.29
C PRO A 106 -20.38 2.28 -10.84
N LEU A 107 -20.73 3.54 -10.54
CA LEU A 107 -21.17 3.94 -9.19
C LEU A 107 -22.48 3.28 -8.78
N ALA A 108 -23.48 3.31 -9.66
CA ALA A 108 -24.77 2.66 -9.42
C ALA A 108 -24.60 1.14 -9.25
N LYS A 109 -23.75 0.50 -10.08
CA LYS A 109 -23.38 -0.92 -9.91
C LYS A 109 -22.69 -1.18 -8.58
N LEU A 110 -21.79 -0.32 -8.13
CA LEU A 110 -20.99 -0.52 -6.92
C LEU A 110 -21.87 -0.60 -5.65
N VAL A 111 -22.96 0.16 -5.62
CA VAL A 111 -23.92 0.11 -4.51
C VAL A 111 -24.72 -1.20 -4.51
N GLN A 112 -25.09 -1.69 -5.69
CA GLN A 112 -25.99 -2.84 -5.86
C GLN A 112 -25.27 -4.20 -5.94
N ALA A 113 -24.06 -4.26 -6.48
CA ALA A 113 -23.39 -5.51 -6.85
C ALA A 113 -22.53 -6.11 -5.72
N ARG A 114 -22.49 -7.44 -5.69
CA ARG A 114 -21.51 -8.25 -4.94
C ARG A 114 -20.96 -9.33 -5.90
N PRO A 115 -19.64 -9.47 -6.07
CA PRO A 115 -18.54 -8.72 -5.44
C PRO A 115 -18.37 -7.29 -6.02
N ARG A 116 -17.85 -6.37 -5.20
CA ARG A 116 -17.70 -4.94 -5.56
C ARG A 116 -16.41 -4.62 -6.34
N GLU A 117 -15.49 -5.56 -6.48
CA GLU A 117 -14.16 -5.30 -7.06
C GLU A 117 -14.20 -4.98 -8.55
N ALA A 118 -15.06 -5.64 -9.32
CA ALA A 118 -15.24 -5.36 -10.73
C ALA A 118 -15.77 -3.93 -10.95
N ALA A 119 -16.81 -3.54 -10.20
CA ALA A 119 -17.37 -2.20 -10.27
C ALA A 119 -16.37 -1.11 -9.85
N LEU A 120 -15.52 -1.38 -8.85
CA LEU A 120 -14.42 -0.48 -8.47
C LEU A 120 -13.41 -0.31 -9.60
N THR A 121 -13.06 -1.39 -10.28
CA THR A 121 -12.09 -1.37 -11.39
C THR A 121 -12.66 -0.58 -12.58
N GLU A 122 -13.93 -0.80 -12.91
CA GLU A 122 -14.66 -0.02 -13.93
C GLU A 122 -14.70 1.47 -13.56
N LEU A 123 -14.99 1.79 -12.30
CA LEU A 123 -15.05 3.18 -11.81
C LEU A 123 -13.68 3.87 -11.86
N ALA A 124 -12.63 3.19 -11.40
CA ALA A 124 -11.27 3.72 -11.43
C ALA A 124 -10.82 3.98 -12.88
N ALA A 125 -11.12 3.06 -13.80
CA ALA A 125 -10.82 3.23 -15.22
C ALA A 125 -11.62 4.38 -15.86
N ALA A 126 -12.90 4.52 -15.53
CA ALA A 126 -13.72 5.63 -16.00
C ALA A 126 -13.19 6.99 -15.51
N TYR A 127 -12.83 7.08 -14.23
CA TYR A 127 -12.26 8.30 -13.65
C TYR A 127 -10.87 8.62 -14.22
N ALA A 128 -10.03 7.62 -14.49
CA ALA A 128 -8.71 7.82 -15.08
C ALA A 128 -8.74 8.34 -16.52
N ARG A 129 -9.86 8.18 -17.24
CA ARG A 129 -10.06 8.70 -18.61
C ARG A 129 -10.48 10.16 -18.65
N LEU A 130 -10.84 10.77 -17.52
CA LEU A 130 -11.18 12.18 -17.48
C LEU A 130 -9.95 13.04 -17.77
N THR A 131 -10.16 14.06 -18.59
CA THR A 131 -9.19 15.15 -18.76
C THR A 131 -9.13 16.00 -17.49
N GLU A 132 -8.11 16.85 -17.36
CA GLU A 132 -7.99 17.78 -16.24
C GLU A 132 -9.23 18.70 -16.14
N ASP A 133 -9.68 19.24 -17.27
CA ASP A 133 -10.93 20.01 -17.37
C ASP A 133 -12.14 19.17 -16.95
N GLY A 134 -12.23 17.91 -17.39
CA GLY A 134 -13.31 17.00 -17.00
C GLY A 134 -13.32 16.69 -15.50
N VAL A 135 -12.15 16.65 -14.84
CA VAL A 135 -12.07 16.51 -13.37
C VAL A 135 -12.56 17.77 -12.66
N ILE A 136 -12.23 18.96 -13.18
CA ILE A 136 -12.68 20.25 -12.64
C ILE A 136 -14.20 20.39 -12.79
N GLU A 137 -14.74 20.14 -13.98
CA GLU A 137 -16.19 20.18 -14.23
C GLU A 137 -16.95 19.22 -13.31
N LEU A 138 -16.41 18.01 -13.13
CA LEU A 138 -16.97 17.03 -12.21
C LEU A 138 -16.91 17.50 -10.74
N ALA A 139 -15.81 18.12 -10.32
CA ALA A 139 -15.66 18.67 -8.97
C ALA A 139 -16.65 19.79 -8.66
N LEU A 140 -16.97 20.61 -9.67
CA LEU A 140 -17.96 21.68 -9.58
C LEU A 140 -19.40 21.16 -9.61
N ALA A 141 -19.64 20.06 -10.32
CA ALA A 141 -20.96 19.48 -10.50
C ALA A 141 -21.40 18.54 -9.36
N LEU A 142 -20.45 17.92 -8.65
CA LEU A 142 -20.76 16.92 -7.63
C LEU A 142 -20.69 17.45 -6.21
N PRO A 143 -21.47 16.86 -5.29
CA PRO A 143 -21.22 16.98 -3.86
C PRO A 143 -19.76 16.66 -3.53
N HIS A 144 -19.15 17.53 -2.74
CA HIS A 144 -17.72 17.48 -2.40
C HIS A 144 -17.27 16.10 -1.88
N ASP A 145 -18.09 15.49 -1.03
CA ASP A 145 -17.80 14.19 -0.43
C ASP A 145 -17.76 13.06 -1.47
N LEU A 146 -18.65 13.10 -2.48
CA LEU A 146 -18.65 12.10 -3.55
C LEU A 146 -17.42 12.27 -4.44
N HIS A 147 -17.10 13.50 -4.83
CA HIS A 147 -15.91 13.77 -5.66
C HIS A 147 -14.64 13.23 -4.99
N TRP A 148 -14.42 13.53 -3.71
CA TRP A 148 -13.25 13.03 -2.97
C TRP A 148 -13.29 11.53 -2.74
N ALA A 149 -14.46 10.93 -2.56
CA ALA A 149 -14.58 9.49 -2.42
C ALA A 149 -14.17 8.77 -3.72
N ILE A 150 -14.57 9.29 -4.89
CA ILE A 150 -14.16 8.74 -6.19
C ILE A 150 -12.65 8.94 -6.41
N ALA A 151 -12.12 10.14 -6.13
CA ALA A 151 -10.70 10.43 -6.28
C ALA A 151 -9.81 9.52 -5.41
N ARG A 152 -10.23 9.21 -4.17
CA ARG A 152 -9.50 8.29 -3.28
C ARG A 152 -9.41 6.87 -3.80
N ILE A 153 -10.40 6.40 -4.55
CA ILE A 153 -10.40 5.05 -5.13
C ILE A 153 -9.30 4.92 -6.19
N ARG A 154 -9.07 5.96 -7.00
CA ARG A 154 -7.93 5.99 -7.93
C ARG A 154 -6.59 5.85 -7.20
N CYS A 155 -6.43 6.51 -6.06
CA CYS A 155 -5.17 6.46 -5.29
C CYS A 155 -4.99 5.15 -4.50
N ALA A 156 -6.06 4.35 -4.33
CA ALA A 156 -6.06 3.09 -3.60
C ALA A 156 -6.03 1.85 -4.51
N SER A 157 -6.10 2.05 -5.84
CA SER A 157 -6.06 1.01 -6.87
C SER A 157 -4.69 0.94 -7.51
#